data_AF-A0A947EU89-F1
#
_entry.id   AF-A0A947EU89-F1
#
_cell.length_a   1.000
_cell.length_b   1.000
_cell.length_c   1.000
_cell.angle_alpha   90.00
_cell.angle_beta   90.00
_cell.angle_gamma   90.00
#
_symmetry.space_group_name_H-M   'P 1'
#
loop_
_entity.id
_entity.type
_entity.pdbx_description
1 polymer ?
#
loop_
_entity_poly.entity_id
_entity_poly.type
_entity_poly.pdbx_seq_one_letter_code
_entity_poly.pdbx_strand_id
1 'polypeptide(L)'
;MSDFVNKLYKNQALFYKVFLFVLTSILIVYLLPKGGKFKYDIPKGKPWQYENLYAPFDFAILKTDEEISAERQDITRSHVPYYNFNTEKPEKVKEDALQEVQNVFADSTLQVYETIIDDFVAETVDRIYEFGLLQESERLGPDQLVYLLKGNEASEIAYKRILKQGEIRGFISDEITNGGFSSFKTELLEVFFNSVEPNVTFNNELTQKELQSKLNNISYTRGIIEQGSRIIAKGEVVEGNKYNILRSLKAEYESQVWSKSNYNWIIVGYSVLVAVALLMLLLFMRKYRIAIFQNNVKVTFIFFNIIFMVMLTTLVVNFNIDYVYVVPLCILPLTLKAFFDARLGLFTHVITVLLLGFIVPNSYEYMFLQIIAGIVTILTVSELYKRANLFISVGQITLVYIIAYFAFTVIQEGNIDDMKPEVFLTFLLGGLATLFVQPLIYVYEKIFGMVSDMSLLELSDTNSRLLKELAEKAPGTFHHS
;
A
#
# COMPACT_ATOMS: atom_id res chain seq x y z
N MET A 1 -39.86 -36.87 30.86
CA MET A 1 -39.26 -35.52 30.72
C MET A 1 -38.30 -35.18 31.87
N SER A 2 -38.56 -35.59 33.11
CA SER A 2 -37.68 -35.32 34.27
C SER A 2 -36.25 -35.85 34.14
N ASP A 3 -36.05 -37.05 33.59
CA ASP A 3 -34.71 -37.64 33.43
C ASP A 3 -33.86 -36.94 32.36
N PHE A 4 -34.49 -36.44 31.30
CA PHE A 4 -33.80 -35.66 30.27
C PHE A 4 -33.34 -34.31 30.83
N VAL A 5 -34.20 -33.62 31.57
CA VAL A 5 -33.90 -32.33 32.21
C VAL A 5 -32.81 -32.51 33.29
N ASN A 6 -32.89 -33.55 34.13
CA ASN A 6 -31.86 -33.84 35.13
C ASN A 6 -30.50 -34.20 34.51
N LYS A 7 -30.48 -34.93 33.39
CA LYS A 7 -29.25 -35.24 32.64
C LYS A 7 -28.66 -33.99 31.99
N LEU A 8 -29.51 -33.04 31.58
CA LEU A 8 -29.12 -31.74 31.02
C LEU A 8 -28.50 -30.82 32.09
N TYR A 9 -29.10 -30.73 33.27
CA TYR A 9 -28.55 -29.99 34.41
C TYR A 9 -27.23 -30.60 34.90
N LYS A 10 -27.13 -31.93 35.01
CA LYS A 10 -25.90 -32.61 35.46
C LYS A 10 -24.72 -32.43 34.50
N ASN A 11 -24.99 -32.28 33.21
CA ASN A 11 -23.98 -32.09 32.17
C ASN A 11 -23.91 -30.65 31.63
N GLN A 12 -24.56 -29.68 32.28
CA GLN A 12 -24.65 -28.30 31.79
C GLN A 12 -23.27 -27.70 31.49
N ALA A 13 -22.27 -27.96 32.34
CA ALA A 13 -20.91 -27.48 32.15
C ALA A 13 -20.20 -28.11 30.93
N LEU A 14 -20.58 -29.32 30.51
CA LEU A 14 -20.06 -29.95 29.29
C LEU A 14 -20.79 -29.41 28.06
N PHE A 15 -22.11 -29.26 28.13
CA PHE A 15 -22.91 -28.66 27.05
C PHE A 15 -22.46 -27.23 26.75
N TYR A 16 -22.18 -26.41 27.77
CA TYR A 16 -21.65 -25.06 27.59
C TYR A 16 -20.32 -25.06 26.82
N LYS A 17 -19.40 -25.99 27.13
CA LYS A 17 -18.10 -26.08 26.44
C LYS A 17 -18.25 -26.53 25.00
N VAL A 18 -19.15 -27.47 24.72
CA VAL A 18 -19.47 -27.88 23.35
C VAL A 18 -20.08 -26.71 22.57
N PHE A 19 -21.01 -25.97 23.18
CA PHE A 19 -21.58 -24.76 22.58
C PHE A 19 -20.50 -23.71 22.28
N LEU A 20 -19.64 -23.40 23.25
CA LEU A 20 -18.52 -22.46 23.08
C LEU A 20 -17.59 -22.92 21.96
N PHE A 21 -17.23 -24.20 21.93
CA PHE A 21 -16.39 -24.79 20.88
C PHE A 21 -17.00 -24.62 19.49
N VAL A 22 -18.28 -24.94 19.33
CA VAL A 22 -18.99 -24.80 18.05
C VAL A 22 -19.10 -23.33 17.64
N LEU A 23 -19.49 -22.45 18.57
CA LEU A 23 -19.60 -21.02 18.32
C LEU A 23 -18.27 -20.41 17.88
N THR A 24 -17.18 -20.70 18.62
CA THR A 24 -15.85 -20.22 18.28
C THR A 24 -15.36 -20.78 16.95
N SER A 25 -15.64 -22.06 16.66
CA SER A 25 -15.29 -22.66 15.36
C SER A 25 -16.00 -21.92 14.22
N ILE A 26 -17.31 -21.66 14.36
CA ILE A 26 -18.09 -20.93 13.34
C ILE A 26 -17.55 -19.52 13.14
N LEU A 27 -17.27 -18.79 14.22
CA LEU A 27 -16.72 -17.43 14.15
C LEU A 27 -15.36 -17.39 13.47
N ILE A 28 -14.45 -18.31 13.80
CA ILE A 28 -13.12 -18.38 13.18
C ILE A 28 -13.26 -18.75 11.70
N VAL A 29 -14.05 -19.77 11.35
CA VAL A 29 -14.29 -20.15 9.95
C VAL A 29 -14.90 -19.02 9.14
N TYR A 30 -15.76 -18.20 9.75
CA TYR A 30 -16.33 -17.03 9.10
C TYR A 30 -15.28 -15.97 8.73
N LEU A 31 -14.24 -15.82 9.55
CA LEU A 31 -13.12 -14.90 9.36
C LEU A 31 -12.07 -15.42 8.36
N LEU A 32 -12.02 -16.73 8.11
CA LEU A 32 -11.05 -17.31 7.16
C LEU A 32 -11.37 -16.91 5.71
N PRO A 33 -10.34 -16.74 4.87
CA PRO A 33 -10.53 -16.39 3.46
C PRO A 33 -11.25 -17.52 2.72
N LYS A 34 -12.36 -17.19 2.06
CA LYS A 34 -13.26 -18.16 1.41
C LYS A 34 -12.94 -18.42 -0.07
N GLY A 35 -11.92 -17.74 -0.61
CA GLY A 35 -11.41 -17.97 -1.96
C GLY A 35 -10.59 -19.26 -2.06
N GLY A 36 -10.50 -19.84 -3.25
CA GLY A 36 -9.59 -20.95 -3.49
C GLY A 36 -8.15 -20.45 -3.39
N LYS A 37 -7.36 -21.03 -2.49
CA LYS A 37 -5.92 -20.72 -2.42
C LYS A 37 -5.17 -21.43 -3.53
N PHE A 38 -4.21 -20.73 -4.13
CA PHE A 38 -3.30 -21.37 -5.07
C PHE A 38 -2.51 -22.49 -4.35
N LYS A 39 -2.47 -23.68 -4.97
CA LYS A 39 -1.96 -24.90 -4.33
C LYS A 39 -0.47 -24.83 -3.96
N TYR A 40 0.31 -24.03 -4.69
CA TYR A 40 1.76 -24.03 -4.61
C TYR A 40 2.27 -22.71 -4.04
N ASP A 41 3.23 -22.79 -3.13
CA ASP A 41 4.04 -21.62 -2.78
C ASP A 41 4.95 -21.26 -3.97
N ILE A 42 5.13 -19.97 -4.22
CA ILE A 42 5.95 -19.45 -5.32
C ILE A 42 7.20 -18.79 -4.70
N PRO A 43 8.21 -19.57 -4.30
CA PRO A 43 9.43 -19.00 -3.72
C PRO A 43 10.27 -18.34 -4.82
N LYS A 44 10.41 -17.01 -4.80
CA LYS A 44 11.35 -16.26 -5.67
C LYS A 44 12.77 -16.81 -5.47
N GLY A 45 13.52 -16.98 -6.55
CA GLY A 45 14.93 -17.39 -6.55
C GLY A 45 15.20 -18.87 -6.26
N LYS A 46 14.17 -19.69 -5.98
CA LYS A 46 14.34 -21.13 -5.71
C LYS A 46 13.91 -22.00 -6.89
N PRO A 47 14.48 -23.21 -7.04
CA PRO A 47 13.98 -24.21 -7.99
C PRO A 47 12.53 -24.61 -7.67
N TRP A 48 11.70 -24.75 -8.71
CA TRP A 48 10.34 -25.23 -8.62
C TRP A 48 10.33 -26.67 -8.09
N GLN A 49 9.81 -26.85 -6.88
CA GLN A 49 9.87 -28.14 -6.17
C GLN A 49 8.74 -29.09 -6.55
N TYR A 50 7.71 -28.58 -7.23
CA TYR A 50 6.52 -29.32 -7.60
C TYR A 50 6.65 -29.91 -9.01
N GLU A 51 5.68 -30.74 -9.40
CA GLU A 51 5.57 -31.23 -10.77
C GLU A 51 5.38 -30.09 -11.77
N ASN A 52 5.62 -30.39 -13.06
CA ASN A 52 5.45 -29.43 -14.16
C ASN A 52 4.07 -28.76 -14.07
N LEU A 53 4.08 -27.43 -14.02
CA LEU A 53 2.86 -26.65 -13.92
C LEU A 53 2.43 -26.18 -15.31
N TYR A 54 1.20 -26.49 -15.64
CA TYR A 54 0.52 -26.05 -16.85
C TYR A 54 -0.61 -25.09 -16.48
N ALA A 55 -0.91 -24.13 -17.35
CA ALA A 55 -1.99 -23.18 -17.17
C ALA A 55 -3.35 -23.90 -17.10
N PRO A 56 -4.10 -23.80 -15.99
CA PRO A 56 -5.40 -24.46 -15.85
C PRO A 56 -6.52 -23.78 -16.66
N PHE A 57 -6.35 -22.50 -17.01
CA PHE A 57 -7.26 -21.64 -17.77
C PHE A 57 -6.45 -20.49 -18.42
N ASP A 58 -7.09 -19.70 -19.27
CA ASP A 58 -6.49 -18.51 -19.88
C ASP A 58 -6.38 -17.37 -18.86
N PHE A 59 -5.21 -16.72 -18.75
CA PHE A 59 -5.03 -15.59 -17.83
C PHE A 59 -4.06 -14.54 -18.37
N ALA A 60 -4.27 -13.29 -17.97
CA ALA A 60 -3.40 -12.20 -18.36
C ALA A 60 -2.17 -12.08 -17.44
N ILE A 61 -1.02 -11.70 -18.01
CA ILE A 61 0.20 -11.39 -17.25
C ILE A 61 0.10 -9.96 -16.76
N LEU A 62 0.04 -9.77 -15.44
CA LEU A 62 -0.01 -8.47 -14.79
C LEU A 62 1.35 -7.78 -14.87
N LYS A 63 1.35 -6.49 -15.22
CA LYS A 63 2.54 -5.63 -15.11
C LYS A 63 2.87 -5.37 -13.64
N THR A 64 4.14 -5.17 -13.36
CA THR A 64 4.61 -4.73 -12.03
C THR A 64 4.34 -3.24 -11.83
N ASP A 65 4.26 -2.79 -10.57
CA ASP A 65 4.06 -1.37 -10.25
C ASP A 65 5.24 -0.51 -10.72
N GLU A 66 6.44 -1.08 -10.73
CA GLU A 66 7.67 -0.47 -11.28
C GLU A 66 7.54 -0.24 -12.79
N GLU A 67 7.09 -1.24 -13.55
CA GLU A 67 6.86 -1.13 -14.99
C GLU A 67 5.79 -0.07 -15.31
N ILE A 68 4.69 -0.04 -14.55
CA ILE A 68 3.63 0.96 -14.72
C ILE A 68 4.15 2.37 -14.40
N SER A 69 4.96 2.49 -13.35
CA SER A 69 5.55 3.78 -12.94
C SER A 69 6.55 4.29 -13.97
N ALA A 70 7.39 3.41 -14.52
CA ALA A 70 8.30 3.74 -15.62
C ALA A 70 7.52 4.20 -16.86
N GLU A 71 6.47 3.47 -17.26
CA GLU A 71 5.64 3.83 -18.42
C GLU A 71 4.92 5.17 -18.21
N ARG A 72 4.45 5.47 -17.00
CA ARG A 72 3.89 6.80 -16.65
C ARG A 72 4.94 7.91 -16.79
N GLN A 73 6.16 7.68 -16.32
CA GLN A 73 7.26 8.64 -16.44
C GLN A 73 7.64 8.87 -17.91
N ASP A 74 7.73 7.80 -18.70
CA ASP A 74 8.05 7.88 -20.13
C ASP A 74 6.97 8.67 -20.89
N ILE A 75 5.69 8.36 -20.66
CA ILE A 75 4.56 9.11 -21.25
C ILE A 75 4.65 10.59 -20.90
N THR A 76 4.93 10.92 -19.63
CA THR A 76 5.03 12.30 -19.17
C THR A 76 6.23 13.02 -19.80
N ARG A 77 7.38 12.34 -19.90
CA ARG A 77 8.62 12.91 -20.47
C ARG A 77 8.53 13.11 -21.99
N SER A 78 7.86 12.20 -22.69
CA SER A 78 7.63 12.28 -24.14
C SER A 78 6.42 13.13 -24.53
N HIS A 79 5.70 13.70 -23.55
CA HIS A 79 4.48 14.44 -23.84
C HIS A 79 4.80 15.75 -24.55
N VAL A 80 4.23 15.91 -25.75
CA VAL A 80 4.39 17.09 -26.59
C VAL A 80 3.30 18.11 -26.23
N PRO A 81 3.65 19.35 -25.82
CA PRO A 81 2.68 20.35 -25.42
C PRO A 81 1.97 21.02 -26.60
N TYR A 82 0.76 21.52 -26.35
CA TYR A 82 -0.09 22.20 -27.33
C TYR A 82 -0.07 23.72 -27.15
N TYR A 83 -0.03 24.43 -28.27
CA TYR A 83 -0.08 25.89 -28.36
C TYR A 83 -1.19 26.32 -29.32
N ASN A 84 -2.00 27.28 -28.90
CA ASN A 84 -3.06 27.85 -29.74
C ASN A 84 -2.50 29.03 -30.53
N PHE A 85 -2.66 28.98 -31.85
CA PHE A 85 -2.38 30.09 -32.76
C PHE A 85 -3.68 30.83 -33.08
N ASN A 86 -3.73 32.12 -32.77
CA ASN A 86 -4.83 32.98 -33.18
C ASN A 86 -4.60 33.44 -34.63
N THR A 87 -5.48 33.04 -35.55
CA THR A 87 -5.41 33.36 -36.98
C THR A 87 -5.97 34.73 -37.34
N GLU A 88 -6.76 35.36 -36.46
CA GLU A 88 -7.36 36.69 -36.72
C GLU A 88 -6.38 37.82 -36.39
N LYS A 89 -5.51 37.60 -35.40
CA LYS A 89 -4.52 38.60 -34.96
C LYS A 89 -3.51 39.01 -36.04
N PRO A 90 -2.89 38.11 -36.83
CA PRO A 90 -1.93 38.49 -37.85
C PRO A 90 -2.50 39.44 -38.91
N GLU A 91 -3.73 39.18 -39.38
CA GLU A 91 -4.40 40.04 -40.37
C GLU A 91 -4.67 41.43 -39.78
N LYS A 92 -5.17 41.49 -38.54
CA LYS A 92 -5.39 42.77 -37.86
C LYS A 92 -4.09 43.55 -37.63
N VAL A 93 -3.02 42.86 -37.21
CA VAL A 93 -1.70 43.49 -37.02
C VAL A 93 -1.14 44.01 -38.34
N LYS A 94 -1.42 43.33 -39.46
CA LYS A 94 -1.02 43.78 -40.79
C LYS A 94 -1.74 45.08 -41.18
N GLU A 95 -3.05 45.16 -40.95
CA GLU A 95 -3.83 46.38 -41.18
C GLU A 95 -3.34 47.54 -40.28
N ASP A 96 -3.16 47.27 -38.98
CA ASP A 96 -2.69 48.27 -38.00
C ASP A 96 -1.26 48.75 -38.33
N ALA A 97 -0.37 47.84 -38.77
CA ALA A 97 1.00 48.19 -39.17
C ALA A 97 1.04 49.08 -40.42
N LEU A 98 0.23 48.77 -41.44
CA LEU A 98 0.11 49.59 -42.65
C LEU A 98 -0.48 50.97 -42.35
N GLN A 99 -1.44 51.05 -41.42
CA GLN A 99 -1.96 52.35 -40.97
C GLN A 99 -0.90 53.15 -40.20
N GLU A 100 -0.06 52.49 -39.42
CA GLU A 100 1.02 53.14 -38.68
C GLU A 100 2.15 53.64 -39.61
N VAL A 101 2.40 52.95 -40.74
CA VAL A 101 3.28 53.47 -41.80
C VAL A 101 2.79 54.84 -42.29
N GLN A 102 1.48 54.99 -42.52
CA GLN A 102 0.91 56.27 -42.96
C GLN A 102 1.09 57.40 -41.92
N ASN A 103 1.07 57.06 -40.63
CA ASN A 103 1.27 58.02 -39.54
C ASN A 103 2.74 58.43 -39.40
N VAL A 104 3.66 57.47 -39.48
CA VAL A 104 5.11 57.70 -39.28
C VAL A 104 5.76 58.34 -40.51
N PHE A 105 5.27 58.05 -41.71
CA PHE A 105 5.82 58.55 -42.99
C PHE A 105 4.97 59.67 -43.63
N ALA A 106 4.12 60.36 -42.86
CA ALA A 106 3.20 61.40 -43.33
C ALA A 106 3.88 62.64 -43.98
N ASP A 107 5.21 62.78 -43.86
CA ASP A 107 5.95 63.93 -44.38
C ASP A 107 6.18 63.85 -45.90
N SER A 108 5.87 64.93 -46.63
CA SER A 108 5.66 64.95 -48.10
C SER A 108 6.88 64.56 -48.97
N THR A 109 8.05 64.32 -48.37
CA THR A 109 9.28 63.90 -49.08
C THR A 109 9.47 62.38 -49.16
N LEU A 110 8.69 61.60 -48.38
CA LEU A 110 8.83 60.15 -48.26
C LEU A 110 7.72 59.36 -48.97
N GLN A 111 6.68 60.05 -49.48
CA GLN A 111 5.54 59.49 -50.22
C GLN A 111 5.94 58.66 -51.47
N VAL A 112 7.12 58.91 -52.04
CA VAL A 112 7.64 58.16 -53.20
C VAL A 112 8.02 56.72 -52.84
N TYR A 113 8.31 56.43 -51.56
CA TYR A 113 8.72 55.11 -51.09
C TYR A 113 7.60 54.36 -50.36
N GLU A 114 6.41 54.95 -50.24
CA GLU A 114 5.28 54.44 -49.45
C GLU A 114 4.88 53.01 -49.88
N THR A 115 4.69 52.78 -51.18
CA THR A 115 4.32 51.44 -51.70
C THR A 115 5.41 50.38 -51.42
N ILE A 116 6.68 50.76 -51.49
CA ILE A 116 7.81 49.83 -51.26
C ILE A 116 7.93 49.49 -49.76
N ILE A 117 7.64 50.46 -48.90
CA ILE A 117 7.65 50.29 -47.44
C ILE A 117 6.43 49.47 -47.00
N ASP A 118 5.25 49.73 -47.57
CA ASP A 118 4.03 48.95 -47.32
C ASP A 118 4.22 47.48 -47.67
N ASP A 119 4.78 47.19 -48.85
CA ASP A 119 5.09 45.82 -49.28
C ASP A 119 6.08 45.14 -48.32
N PHE A 120 7.14 45.87 -47.91
CA PHE A 120 8.13 45.36 -46.94
C PHE A 120 7.51 45.08 -45.57
N VAL A 121 6.66 45.97 -45.06
CA VAL A 121 5.99 45.82 -43.76
C VAL A 121 5.02 44.65 -43.81
N ALA A 122 4.22 44.54 -44.87
CA ALA A 122 3.29 43.43 -45.09
C ALA A 122 4.02 42.08 -45.12
N GLU A 123 5.11 41.95 -45.87
CA GLU A 123 5.91 40.72 -45.92
C GLU A 123 6.57 40.38 -44.59
N THR A 124 7.09 41.40 -43.88
CA THR A 124 7.76 41.20 -42.60
C THR A 124 6.77 40.73 -41.54
N VAL A 125 5.55 41.29 -41.53
CA VAL A 125 4.45 40.81 -40.68
C VAL A 125 4.12 39.35 -41.00
N ASP A 126 3.99 38.99 -42.28
CA ASP A 126 3.71 37.60 -42.69
C ASP A 126 4.82 36.64 -42.20
N ARG A 127 6.10 37.04 -42.28
CA ARG A 127 7.25 36.27 -41.78
C ARG A 127 7.25 36.13 -40.25
N ILE A 128 6.88 37.18 -39.51
CA ILE A 128 6.77 37.13 -38.04
C ILE A 128 5.69 36.12 -37.61
N TYR A 129 4.57 36.06 -38.32
CA TYR A 129 3.43 35.24 -37.94
C TYR A 129 3.37 33.87 -38.63
N GLU A 130 4.35 33.49 -39.46
CA GLU A 130 4.40 32.18 -40.14
C GLU A 130 4.25 31.02 -39.13
N PHE A 131 5.02 31.05 -38.04
CA PHE A 131 4.93 30.13 -36.90
C PHE A 131 4.41 30.80 -35.63
N GLY A 132 4.24 32.12 -35.66
CA GLY A 132 3.60 32.92 -34.62
C GLY A 132 4.56 33.47 -33.56
N LEU A 133 4.03 34.39 -32.76
CA LEU A 133 4.74 35.13 -31.73
C LEU A 133 4.25 34.75 -30.33
N LEU A 134 5.17 34.29 -29.49
CA LEU A 134 4.90 33.86 -28.12
C LEU A 134 5.27 34.95 -27.09
N GLN A 135 4.36 35.23 -26.16
CA GLN A 135 4.51 36.25 -25.12
C GLN A 135 5.43 35.82 -23.96
N GLU A 136 5.42 34.54 -23.58
CA GLU A 136 6.03 34.07 -22.34
C GLU A 136 7.29 33.21 -22.56
N SER A 137 8.25 33.38 -21.65
CA SER A 137 9.62 32.84 -21.68
C SER A 137 9.74 31.34 -21.38
N GLU A 138 10.90 30.79 -21.75
CA GLU A 138 11.24 29.38 -21.91
C GLU A 138 10.66 28.40 -20.88
N ARG A 139 9.79 27.50 -21.36
CA ARG A 139 9.38 26.28 -20.63
C ARG A 139 10.02 25.00 -21.19
N LEU A 140 10.61 25.09 -22.38
CA LEU A 140 11.01 23.97 -23.21
C LEU A 140 12.34 24.29 -23.90
N GLY A 141 13.16 23.27 -24.13
CA GLY A 141 14.39 23.38 -24.90
C GLY A 141 14.12 23.68 -26.39
N PRO A 142 15.06 24.32 -27.10
CA PRO A 142 14.84 24.81 -28.47
C PRO A 142 14.49 23.73 -29.49
N ASP A 143 14.99 22.50 -29.31
CA ASP A 143 14.73 21.37 -30.21
C ASP A 143 13.56 20.48 -29.78
N GLN A 144 12.85 20.81 -28.70
CA GLN A 144 11.65 20.07 -28.31
C GLN A 144 10.52 20.32 -29.32
N LEU A 145 9.76 19.27 -29.61
CA LEU A 145 8.59 19.35 -30.48
C LEU A 145 7.42 19.95 -29.71
N VAL A 146 6.56 20.69 -30.41
CA VAL A 146 5.32 21.27 -29.92
C VAL A 146 4.23 21.14 -30.99
N TYR A 147 2.98 20.99 -30.56
CA TYR A 147 1.83 21.05 -31.46
C TYR A 147 1.31 22.48 -31.54
N LEU A 148 1.34 23.08 -32.73
CA LEU A 148 0.76 24.38 -33.01
C LEU A 148 -0.62 24.18 -33.65
N LEU A 149 -1.67 24.63 -32.96
CA LEU A 149 -3.06 24.56 -33.38
C LEU A 149 -3.44 25.82 -34.15
N LYS A 150 -3.67 25.68 -35.46
CA LYS A 150 -4.20 26.73 -36.33
C LYS A 150 -5.65 26.38 -36.67
N GLY A 151 -6.62 27.02 -36.02
CA GLY A 151 -8.02 26.64 -36.12
C GLY A 151 -8.27 25.24 -35.57
N ASN A 152 -8.65 24.29 -36.45
CA ASN A 152 -8.89 22.88 -36.09
C ASN A 152 -7.72 21.93 -36.44
N GLU A 153 -6.64 22.43 -37.05
CA GLU A 153 -5.51 21.60 -37.46
C GLU A 153 -4.35 21.74 -36.49
N ALA A 154 -3.80 20.60 -36.05
CA ALA A 154 -2.60 20.53 -35.23
C ALA A 154 -1.39 20.20 -36.11
N SER A 155 -0.36 21.04 -36.06
CA SER A 155 0.90 20.83 -36.77
C SER A 155 2.04 20.61 -35.79
N GLU A 156 2.87 19.59 -36.02
CA GLU A 156 4.04 19.31 -35.18
C GLU A 156 5.24 20.13 -35.67
N ILE A 157 5.75 21.01 -34.82
CA ILE A 157 6.88 21.90 -35.14
C ILE A 157 7.91 21.89 -34.01
N ALA A 158 9.17 22.21 -34.32
CA ALA A 158 10.17 22.45 -33.29
C ALA A 158 9.90 23.79 -32.59
N TYR A 159 10.05 23.83 -31.26
CA TYR A 159 9.76 25.00 -30.43
C TYR A 159 10.51 26.25 -30.88
N LYS A 160 11.76 26.11 -31.33
CA LYS A 160 12.57 27.22 -31.88
C LYS A 160 12.01 27.92 -33.12
N ARG A 161 11.04 27.32 -33.82
CA ARG A 161 10.42 27.96 -34.99
C ARG A 161 9.44 29.05 -34.57
N ILE A 162 8.89 28.98 -33.36
CA ILE A 162 8.00 30.02 -32.83
C ILE A 162 8.87 31.18 -32.36
N LEU A 163 8.62 32.37 -32.91
CA LEU A 163 9.35 33.58 -32.53
C LEU A 163 8.95 33.98 -31.10
N LYS A 164 9.95 34.33 -30.28
CA LYS A 164 9.71 34.83 -28.92
C LYS A 164 9.70 36.35 -28.92
N GLN A 165 8.92 36.96 -28.03
CA GLN A 165 8.87 38.42 -27.88
C GLN A 165 10.26 39.04 -27.61
N GLY A 166 11.17 38.34 -26.93
CA GLY A 166 12.54 38.82 -26.72
C GLY A 166 13.44 38.78 -27.96
N GLU A 167 13.11 37.95 -28.95
CA GLU A 167 13.88 37.74 -30.18
C GLU A 167 13.41 38.68 -31.32
N ILE A 168 12.21 39.27 -31.17
CA ILE A 168 11.56 40.08 -32.22
C ILE A 168 12.40 41.27 -32.68
N ARG A 169 13.09 41.95 -31.73
CA ARG A 169 13.91 43.13 -32.03
C ARG A 169 15.08 42.78 -32.93
N GLY A 170 15.72 41.63 -32.68
CA GLY A 170 16.81 41.13 -33.49
C GLY A 170 16.32 40.74 -34.88
N PHE A 171 15.24 39.96 -34.92
CA PHE A 171 14.61 39.53 -36.17
C PHE A 171 14.23 40.70 -37.08
N ILE A 172 13.49 41.70 -36.56
CA ILE A 172 13.09 42.89 -37.33
C ILE A 172 14.31 43.70 -37.78
N SER A 173 15.32 43.87 -36.92
CA SER A 173 16.55 44.59 -37.27
C SER A 173 17.30 43.93 -38.42
N ASP A 174 17.34 42.59 -38.45
CA ASP A 174 17.99 41.83 -39.52
C ASP A 174 17.19 41.91 -40.83
N GLU A 175 15.86 41.81 -40.77
CA GLU A 175 14.97 42.00 -41.92
C GLU A 175 15.10 43.40 -42.54
N ILE A 176 15.12 44.47 -41.73
CA ILE A 176 15.32 45.86 -42.20
C ILE A 176 16.66 46.02 -42.90
N THR A 177 17.72 45.41 -42.35
CA THR A 177 19.08 45.51 -42.89
C THR A 177 19.21 44.74 -44.21
N ASN A 178 18.66 43.53 -44.27
CA ASN A 178 18.67 42.67 -45.45
C ASN A 178 17.77 43.22 -46.57
N GLY A 179 16.66 43.88 -46.22
CA GLY A 179 15.74 44.52 -47.16
C GLY A 179 16.26 45.84 -47.75
N GLY A 180 17.40 46.36 -47.27
CA GLY A 180 17.98 47.62 -47.76
C GLY A 180 17.35 48.88 -47.17
N PHE A 181 16.54 48.76 -46.12
CA PHE A 181 15.83 49.88 -45.46
C PHE A 181 16.58 50.45 -44.25
N SER A 182 17.90 50.26 -44.17
CA SER A 182 18.74 50.73 -43.07
C SER A 182 18.59 52.22 -42.74
N SER A 183 18.24 53.04 -43.74
CA SER A 183 18.00 54.48 -43.59
C SER A 183 16.72 54.82 -42.83
N PHE A 184 15.76 53.90 -42.72
CA PHE A 184 14.45 54.06 -42.06
C PHE A 184 14.32 53.16 -40.82
N LYS A 185 15.45 52.75 -40.25
CA LYS A 185 15.48 51.72 -39.20
C LYS A 185 14.73 52.15 -37.93
N THR A 186 14.78 53.42 -37.55
CA THR A 186 14.14 53.88 -36.31
C THR A 186 12.62 53.92 -36.48
N GLU A 187 12.19 54.45 -37.62
CA GLU A 187 10.81 54.62 -38.05
C GLU A 187 10.13 53.26 -38.23
N LEU A 188 10.78 52.32 -38.91
CA LEU A 188 10.25 50.95 -39.09
C LEU A 188 10.20 50.18 -37.78
N LEU A 189 11.19 50.33 -36.89
CA LEU A 189 11.13 49.70 -35.57
C LEU A 189 9.94 50.23 -34.77
N GLU A 190 9.65 51.52 -34.82
CA GLU A 190 8.46 52.11 -34.17
C GLU A 190 7.16 51.51 -34.72
N VAL A 191 7.02 51.42 -36.05
CA VAL A 191 5.86 50.79 -36.71
C VAL A 191 5.64 49.36 -36.20
N PHE A 192 6.68 48.52 -36.20
CA PHE A 192 6.54 47.12 -35.76
C PHE A 192 6.31 47.00 -34.25
N PHE A 193 6.97 47.81 -33.40
CA PHE A 193 6.77 47.71 -31.95
C PHE A 193 5.40 48.21 -31.49
N ASN A 194 4.79 49.15 -32.22
CA ASN A 194 3.45 49.66 -31.93
C ASN A 194 2.34 48.72 -32.43
N SER A 195 2.61 47.90 -33.46
CA SER A 195 1.62 47.04 -34.10
C SER A 195 1.70 45.56 -33.71
N VAL A 196 2.90 45.04 -33.43
CA VAL A 196 3.11 43.59 -33.24
C VAL A 196 2.62 43.12 -31.88
N GLU A 197 1.68 42.17 -31.88
CA GLU A 197 1.15 41.53 -30.69
C GLU A 197 1.35 40.01 -30.67
N PRO A 198 1.60 39.39 -29.50
CA PRO A 198 1.64 37.94 -29.39
C PRO A 198 0.31 37.28 -29.81
N ASN A 199 0.41 36.24 -30.64
CA ASN A 199 -0.74 35.48 -31.16
C ASN A 199 -0.68 33.98 -30.83
N VAL A 200 0.42 33.51 -30.24
CA VAL A 200 0.57 32.13 -29.77
C VAL A 200 0.47 32.09 -28.25
N THR A 201 -0.35 31.17 -27.73
CA THR A 201 -0.52 30.97 -26.29
C THR A 201 -0.47 29.48 -25.94
N PHE A 202 0.12 29.15 -24.79
CA PHE A 202 0.18 27.77 -24.33
C PHE A 202 -1.21 27.25 -23.93
N ASN A 203 -1.64 26.14 -24.53
CA ASN A 203 -2.91 25.51 -24.21
C ASN A 203 -2.73 24.47 -23.11
N ASN A 204 -2.78 24.93 -21.85
CA ASN A 204 -2.65 24.07 -20.69
C ASN A 204 -3.78 23.04 -20.60
N GLU A 205 -5.01 23.43 -20.94
CA GLU A 205 -6.18 22.55 -20.82
C GLU A 205 -6.06 21.33 -21.74
N LEU A 206 -5.80 21.55 -23.03
CA LEU A 206 -5.67 20.47 -24.00
C LEU A 206 -4.43 19.60 -23.73
N THR A 207 -3.30 20.23 -23.37
CA THR A 207 -2.08 19.52 -23.01
C THR A 207 -2.33 18.56 -21.84
N GLN A 208 -2.94 19.04 -20.76
CA GLN A 208 -3.26 18.20 -19.61
C GLN A 208 -4.31 17.13 -19.93
N LYS A 209 -5.31 17.46 -20.74
CA LYS A 209 -6.34 16.51 -21.17
C LYS A 209 -5.75 15.35 -21.98
N GLU A 210 -4.88 15.64 -22.94
CA GLU A 210 -4.19 14.62 -23.74
C GLU A 210 -3.20 13.81 -22.90
N LEU A 211 -2.48 14.44 -21.97
CA LEU A 211 -1.63 13.73 -21.03
C LEU A 211 -2.44 12.76 -20.18
N GLN A 212 -3.54 13.21 -19.59
CA GLN A 212 -4.41 12.38 -18.76
C GLN A 212 -5.04 11.23 -19.57
N SER A 213 -5.44 11.50 -20.83
CA SER A 213 -5.94 10.47 -21.75
C SER A 213 -4.90 9.37 -21.98
N LYS A 214 -3.64 9.75 -22.26
CA LYS A 214 -2.53 8.79 -22.43
C LYS A 214 -2.25 8.00 -21.15
N LEU A 215 -2.24 8.66 -19.99
CA LEU A 215 -2.03 8.01 -18.69
C LEU A 215 -3.17 7.05 -18.32
N ASN A 216 -4.42 7.38 -18.68
CA ASN A 216 -5.58 6.52 -18.43
C ASN A 216 -5.61 5.28 -19.34
N ASN A 217 -4.99 5.35 -20.51
CA ASN A 217 -4.94 4.26 -21.50
C ASN A 217 -3.77 3.28 -21.27
N ILE A 218 -2.99 3.44 -20.19
CA ILE A 218 -1.94 2.49 -19.84
C ILE A 218 -2.57 1.12 -19.53
N SER A 219 -2.19 0.10 -20.30
CA SER A 219 -2.61 -1.28 -20.02
C SER A 219 -1.90 -1.82 -18.79
N TYR A 220 -2.65 -2.43 -17.88
CA TYR A 220 -2.12 -3.13 -16.70
C TYR A 220 -1.62 -4.55 -17.01
N THR A 221 -1.73 -5.01 -18.26
CA THR A 221 -1.36 -6.37 -18.67
C THR A 221 -0.40 -6.35 -19.87
N ARG A 222 0.51 -7.35 -19.94
CA ARG A 222 1.50 -7.49 -21.02
C ARG A 222 1.12 -8.53 -22.09
N GLY A 223 0.20 -9.44 -21.79
CA GLY A 223 -0.21 -10.51 -22.69
C GLY A 223 -1.10 -11.54 -21.98
N ILE A 224 -1.46 -12.61 -22.69
CA ILE A 224 -2.32 -13.71 -22.20
C ILE A 224 -1.54 -15.02 -22.32
N ILE A 225 -1.64 -15.86 -21.29
CA ILE A 225 -1.18 -17.25 -21.31
C ILE A 225 -2.40 -18.14 -21.54
N GLU A 226 -2.36 -18.94 -22.59
CA GLU A 226 -3.44 -19.87 -22.95
C GLU A 226 -3.45 -21.12 -22.06
N GLN A 227 -4.63 -21.67 -21.83
CA GLN A 227 -4.86 -22.92 -21.13
C GLN A 227 -4.01 -24.05 -21.73
N GLY A 228 -3.39 -24.86 -20.87
CA GLY A 228 -2.52 -25.96 -21.27
C GLY A 228 -1.08 -25.54 -21.60
N SER A 229 -0.76 -24.24 -21.62
CA SER A 229 0.62 -23.76 -21.75
C SER A 229 1.47 -24.18 -20.55
N ARG A 230 2.69 -24.66 -20.79
CA ARG A 230 3.63 -24.99 -19.70
C ARG A 230 4.20 -23.71 -19.11
N ILE A 231 3.93 -23.48 -17.84
CA ILE A 231 4.38 -22.28 -17.11
C ILE A 231 5.79 -22.47 -16.58
N ILE A 232 6.01 -23.58 -15.86
CA ILE A 232 7.31 -23.89 -15.24
C ILE A 232 7.49 -25.40 -15.13
N ALA A 233 8.71 -25.88 -15.38
CA ALA A 233 9.06 -27.29 -15.19
C ALA A 233 9.69 -27.54 -13.81
N LYS A 234 9.57 -28.77 -13.33
CA LYS A 234 10.21 -29.21 -12.07
C LYS A 234 11.72 -28.97 -12.11
N GLY A 235 12.24 -28.32 -11.08
CA GLY A 235 13.65 -27.94 -10.95
C GLY A 235 14.05 -26.64 -11.65
N GLU A 236 13.15 -26.00 -12.42
CA GLU A 236 13.45 -24.70 -13.00
C GLU A 236 13.42 -23.59 -11.93
N VAL A 237 14.33 -22.63 -12.02
CA VAL A 237 14.40 -21.50 -11.08
C VAL A 237 13.22 -20.55 -11.30
N VAL A 238 12.54 -20.20 -10.21
CA VAL A 238 11.42 -19.26 -10.17
C VAL A 238 11.95 -17.83 -10.09
N GLU A 239 12.23 -17.21 -11.24
CA GLU A 239 12.78 -15.85 -11.31
C GLU A 239 12.28 -15.07 -12.53
N GLY A 240 12.38 -13.74 -12.46
CA GLY A 240 12.08 -12.82 -13.57
C GLY A 240 10.67 -13.01 -14.14
N ASN A 241 10.60 -13.24 -15.45
CA ASN A 241 9.32 -13.41 -16.15
C ASN A 241 8.51 -14.60 -15.62
N LYS A 242 9.15 -15.73 -15.27
CA LYS A 242 8.45 -16.91 -14.75
C LYS A 242 7.79 -16.62 -13.42
N TYR A 243 8.47 -15.89 -12.54
CA TYR A 243 7.90 -15.45 -11.27
C TYR A 243 6.67 -14.54 -11.49
N ASN A 244 6.74 -13.60 -12.43
CA ASN A 244 5.61 -12.71 -12.75
C ASN A 244 4.41 -13.47 -13.35
N ILE A 245 4.65 -14.46 -14.22
CA ILE A 245 3.59 -15.32 -14.76
C ILE A 245 2.95 -16.13 -13.63
N LEU A 246 3.75 -16.75 -12.75
CA LEU A 246 3.25 -17.51 -11.60
C LEU A 246 2.46 -16.64 -10.62
N ARG A 247 2.92 -15.40 -10.37
CA ARG A 247 2.23 -14.41 -9.55
C ARG A 247 0.88 -14.03 -10.17
N SER A 248 0.86 -13.79 -11.48
CA SER A 248 -0.37 -13.45 -12.22
C SER A 248 -1.36 -14.61 -12.21
N LEU A 249 -0.89 -15.85 -12.42
CA LEU A 249 -1.72 -17.05 -12.30
C LEU A 249 -2.31 -17.18 -10.90
N LYS A 250 -1.49 -17.00 -9.85
CA LYS A 250 -1.94 -17.06 -8.46
C LYS A 250 -3.03 -16.02 -8.19
N ALA A 251 -2.83 -14.77 -8.63
CA ALA A 251 -3.79 -13.69 -8.46
C ALA A 251 -5.12 -14.00 -9.16
N GLU A 252 -5.08 -14.49 -10.40
CA GLU A 252 -6.29 -14.87 -11.15
C GLU A 252 -6.99 -16.10 -10.54
N TYR A 253 -6.23 -17.10 -10.09
CA TYR A 253 -6.78 -18.29 -9.43
C TYR A 253 -7.51 -17.93 -8.12
N GLU A 254 -6.94 -17.01 -7.35
CA GLU A 254 -7.50 -16.54 -6.07
C GLU A 254 -8.68 -15.57 -6.27
N SER A 255 -8.76 -14.88 -7.41
CA SER A 255 -9.87 -13.97 -7.77
C SER A 255 -11.09 -14.70 -8.33
N GLN A 256 -10.91 -15.88 -8.94
CA GLN A 256 -12.01 -16.64 -9.52
C GLN A 256 -13.04 -17.03 -8.46
N VAL A 257 -14.30 -16.63 -8.69
CA VAL A 257 -15.44 -17.02 -7.85
C VAL A 257 -15.78 -18.48 -8.15
N TRP A 258 -15.25 -19.37 -7.32
CA TRP A 258 -15.49 -20.80 -7.39
C TRP A 258 -16.99 -21.12 -7.33
N SER A 259 -17.41 -22.19 -8.02
CA SER A 259 -18.81 -22.65 -7.98
C SER A 259 -19.29 -22.85 -6.54
N LYS A 260 -20.60 -22.67 -6.28
CA LYS A 260 -21.20 -22.85 -4.94
C LYS A 260 -20.84 -24.19 -4.28
N SER A 261 -20.60 -25.24 -5.07
CA SER A 261 -20.20 -26.56 -4.57
C SER A 261 -18.77 -26.58 -4.03
N ASN A 262 -17.82 -25.95 -4.74
CA ASN A 262 -16.42 -25.86 -4.32
C ASN A 262 -16.26 -24.98 -3.07
N TYR A 263 -17.04 -23.90 -2.98
CA TYR A 263 -17.11 -23.05 -1.79
C TYR A 263 -17.51 -23.84 -0.53
N ASN A 264 -18.52 -24.71 -0.63
CA ASN A 264 -18.95 -25.54 0.51
C ASN A 264 -17.84 -26.50 0.98
N TRP A 265 -17.11 -27.12 0.05
CA TRP A 265 -15.98 -28.00 0.40
C TRP A 265 -14.84 -27.26 1.09
N ILE A 266 -14.53 -26.04 0.64
CA ILE A 266 -13.53 -25.17 1.30
C ILE A 266 -13.94 -24.87 2.74
N ILE A 267 -15.21 -24.51 2.98
CA ILE A 267 -15.74 -24.27 4.33
C ILE A 267 -15.65 -25.52 5.21
N VAL A 268 -15.99 -26.69 4.66
CA VAL A 268 -15.88 -27.96 5.40
C VAL A 268 -14.42 -28.23 5.78
N GLY A 269 -13.48 -28.03 4.86
CA GLY A 269 -12.05 -28.17 5.10
C GLY A 269 -11.55 -27.27 6.23
N TYR A 270 -11.89 -25.97 6.16
CA TYR A 270 -11.55 -25.03 7.23
C TYR A 270 -12.22 -25.39 8.56
N SER A 271 -13.48 -25.80 8.53
CA SER A 271 -14.22 -26.20 9.74
C SER A 271 -13.55 -27.38 10.44
N VAL A 272 -13.09 -28.38 9.69
CA VAL A 272 -12.37 -29.54 10.24
C VAL A 272 -11.04 -29.10 10.86
N LEU A 273 -10.25 -28.27 10.17
CA LEU A 273 -8.94 -27.83 10.67
C LEU A 273 -9.06 -26.99 11.94
N VAL A 274 -10.00 -26.03 11.96
CA VAL A 274 -10.30 -25.20 13.13
C VAL A 274 -10.79 -26.07 14.29
N ALA A 275 -11.71 -27.01 14.02
CA ALA A 275 -12.22 -27.93 15.03
C ALA A 275 -11.11 -28.80 15.64
N VAL A 276 -10.18 -29.33 14.83
CA VAL A 276 -9.04 -30.13 15.31
C VAL A 276 -8.12 -29.30 16.19
N ALA A 277 -7.79 -28.07 15.79
CA ALA A 277 -6.92 -27.17 16.55
C ALA A 277 -7.52 -26.80 17.92
N LEU A 278 -8.80 -26.41 17.94
CA LEU A 278 -9.53 -26.08 19.18
C LEU A 278 -9.76 -27.32 20.05
N LEU A 279 -9.97 -28.49 19.45
CA LEU A 279 -10.13 -29.75 20.17
C LEU A 279 -8.83 -30.12 20.87
N MET A 280 -7.69 -29.95 20.21
CA MET A 280 -6.36 -30.16 20.81
C MET A 280 -6.16 -29.26 22.04
N LEU A 281 -6.62 -28.00 21.99
CA LEU A 281 -6.60 -27.10 23.14
C LEU A 281 -7.51 -27.57 24.29
N LEU A 282 -8.73 -28.02 24.00
CA LEU A 282 -9.62 -28.58 25.03
C LEU A 282 -9.04 -29.85 25.66
N LEU A 283 -8.45 -30.74 24.85
CA LEU A 283 -7.81 -31.96 25.33
C LEU A 283 -6.58 -31.66 26.19
N PHE A 284 -5.77 -30.68 25.78
CA PHE A 284 -4.63 -30.19 26.55
C PHE A 284 -5.07 -29.68 27.93
N MET A 285 -6.08 -28.81 27.97
CA MET A 285 -6.61 -28.29 29.24
C MET A 285 -7.20 -29.42 30.10
N ARG A 286 -7.97 -30.34 29.52
CA ARG A 286 -8.55 -31.46 30.26
C ARG A 286 -7.48 -32.36 30.87
N LYS A 287 -6.37 -32.61 30.17
CA LYS A 287 -5.31 -33.52 30.63
C LYS A 287 -4.33 -32.85 31.61
N TYR A 288 -3.91 -31.62 31.35
CA TYR A 288 -2.82 -30.97 32.08
C TYR A 288 -3.26 -29.84 33.00
N ARG A 289 -4.49 -29.33 32.86
CA ARG A 289 -5.03 -28.16 33.55
C ARG A 289 -6.51 -28.33 33.92
N ILE A 290 -6.84 -29.42 34.60
CA ILE A 290 -8.24 -29.78 34.90
C ILE A 290 -9.01 -28.67 35.64
N ALA A 291 -8.35 -27.95 36.55
CA ALA A 291 -8.97 -26.84 37.29
C ALA A 291 -9.39 -25.66 36.38
N ILE A 292 -8.63 -25.42 35.31
CA ILE A 292 -8.96 -24.42 34.28
C ILE A 292 -10.09 -24.96 33.41
N PHE A 293 -9.98 -26.22 32.98
CA PHE A 293 -11.00 -26.87 32.16
C PHE A 293 -12.37 -26.91 32.86
N GLN A 294 -12.44 -27.15 34.17
CA GLN A 294 -13.71 -27.23 34.89
C GLN A 294 -14.42 -25.87 35.01
N ASN A 295 -13.67 -24.77 35.04
CA ASN A 295 -14.22 -23.42 35.17
C ASN A 295 -14.59 -22.82 33.80
N ASN A 296 -15.89 -22.63 33.56
CA ASN A 296 -16.39 -22.09 32.30
C ASN A 296 -15.86 -20.68 31.97
N VAL A 297 -15.71 -19.80 32.97
CA VAL A 297 -15.20 -18.45 32.76
C VAL A 297 -13.75 -18.48 32.24
N LYS A 298 -12.92 -19.35 32.83
CA LYS A 298 -11.51 -19.51 32.41
C LYS A 298 -11.41 -20.06 30.99
N VAL A 299 -12.24 -21.04 30.62
CA VAL A 299 -12.27 -21.58 29.25
C VAL A 299 -12.76 -20.52 28.26
N THR A 300 -13.82 -19.77 28.60
CA THR A 300 -14.34 -18.69 27.76
C THR A 300 -13.31 -17.59 27.55
N PHE A 301 -12.55 -17.23 28.59
CA PHE A 301 -11.47 -16.26 28.48
C PHE A 301 -10.41 -16.67 27.45
N ILE A 302 -9.98 -17.94 27.46
CA ILE A 302 -8.99 -18.47 26.52
C ILE A 302 -9.53 -18.41 25.09
N PHE A 303 -10.75 -18.91 24.87
CA PHE A 303 -11.38 -18.94 23.54
C PHE A 303 -11.64 -17.53 23.00
N PHE A 304 -12.05 -16.60 23.88
CA PHE A 304 -12.22 -15.19 23.54
C PHE A 304 -10.91 -14.56 23.05
N ASN A 305 -9.79 -14.78 23.77
CA ASN A 305 -8.50 -14.25 23.36
C ASN A 305 -8.04 -14.81 21.99
N ILE A 306 -8.30 -16.09 21.70
CA ILE A 306 -8.00 -16.67 20.37
C ILE A 306 -8.82 -15.96 19.29
N ILE A 307 -10.14 -15.85 19.47
CA ILE A 307 -11.02 -15.16 18.50
C ILE A 307 -10.57 -13.72 18.31
N PHE A 308 -10.25 -13.01 19.40
CA PHE A 308 -9.82 -11.62 19.36
C PHE A 308 -8.57 -11.45 18.51
N MET A 309 -7.54 -12.29 18.70
CA MET A 309 -6.32 -12.21 17.90
C MET A 309 -6.55 -12.61 16.44
N VAL A 310 -7.35 -13.67 16.19
CA VAL A 310 -7.71 -14.06 14.81
C VAL A 310 -8.46 -12.93 14.10
N MET A 311 -9.42 -12.31 14.77
CA MET A 311 -10.19 -11.18 14.25
C MET A 311 -9.29 -9.97 13.97
N LEU A 312 -8.40 -9.62 14.90
CA LEU A 312 -7.49 -8.49 14.77
C LEU A 312 -6.54 -8.69 13.58
N THR A 313 -5.92 -9.87 13.45
CA THR A 313 -5.05 -10.17 12.30
C THR A 313 -5.83 -10.14 10.98
N THR A 314 -7.03 -10.71 10.96
CA THR A 314 -7.87 -10.71 9.75
C THR A 314 -8.23 -9.28 9.30
N LEU A 315 -8.56 -8.39 10.26
CA LEU A 315 -8.87 -6.99 9.96
C LEU A 315 -7.66 -6.27 9.34
N VAL A 316 -6.47 -6.45 9.94
CA VAL A 316 -5.24 -5.83 9.42
C VAL A 316 -4.89 -6.34 8.03
N VAL A 317 -4.95 -7.67 7.81
CA VAL A 317 -4.66 -8.27 6.49
C VAL A 317 -5.63 -7.78 5.42
N ASN A 318 -6.93 -7.63 5.75
CA ASN A 318 -7.92 -7.09 4.83
C ASN A 318 -7.73 -5.59 4.53
N PHE A 319 -7.12 -4.84 5.45
CA PHE A 319 -6.79 -3.42 5.24
C PHE A 319 -5.54 -3.28 4.37
N ASN A 320 -4.43 -3.90 4.79
CA ASN A 320 -3.21 -4.01 4.01
C ASN A 320 -2.37 -5.19 4.54
N ILE A 321 -2.02 -6.09 3.63
CA ILE A 321 -1.18 -7.27 3.88
C ILE A 321 0.18 -6.90 4.50
N ASP A 322 0.78 -5.78 4.06
CA ASP A 322 2.13 -5.38 4.49
C ASP A 322 2.19 -5.02 5.99
N TYR A 323 1.05 -4.73 6.62
CA TYR A 323 0.98 -4.37 8.04
C TYR A 323 0.74 -5.56 8.98
N VAL A 324 0.75 -6.79 8.48
CA VAL A 324 0.44 -7.98 9.28
C VAL A 324 1.31 -8.14 10.55
N TYR A 325 2.55 -7.65 10.51
CA TYR A 325 3.48 -7.70 11.63
C TYR A 325 3.24 -6.63 12.71
N VAL A 326 2.39 -5.63 12.45
CA VAL A 326 1.95 -4.65 13.47
C VAL A 326 1.05 -5.31 14.52
N VAL A 327 0.41 -6.44 14.20
CA VAL A 327 -0.48 -7.14 15.12
C VAL A 327 0.34 -7.74 16.28
N PRO A 328 0.11 -7.33 17.53
CA PRO A 328 0.93 -7.74 18.67
C PRO A 328 0.56 -9.13 19.17
N LEU A 329 0.83 -10.18 18.38
CA LEU A 329 0.41 -11.55 18.69
C LEU A 329 0.96 -12.07 20.03
N CYS A 330 2.14 -11.59 20.43
CA CYS A 330 2.78 -11.93 21.71
C CYS A 330 1.99 -11.45 22.94
N ILE A 331 0.96 -10.60 22.80
CA ILE A 331 0.03 -10.28 23.90
C ILE A 331 -0.67 -11.55 24.38
N LEU A 332 -1.06 -12.45 23.48
CA LEU A 332 -1.80 -13.67 23.82
C LEU A 332 -1.08 -14.57 24.84
N PRO A 333 0.18 -14.98 24.65
CA PRO A 333 0.90 -15.77 25.65
C PRO A 333 1.16 -14.99 26.94
N LEU A 334 1.33 -13.66 26.89
CA LEU A 334 1.53 -12.82 28.08
C LEU A 334 0.26 -12.72 28.93
N THR A 335 -0.90 -12.47 28.33
CA THR A 335 -2.18 -12.39 29.05
C THR A 335 -2.50 -13.73 29.70
N LEU A 336 -2.36 -14.83 28.96
CA LEU A 336 -2.62 -16.17 29.50
C LEU A 336 -1.63 -16.57 30.61
N LYS A 337 -0.39 -16.11 30.53
CA LYS A 337 0.58 -16.29 31.62
C LYS A 337 0.19 -15.51 32.88
N ALA A 338 -0.32 -14.29 32.73
CA ALA A 338 -0.72 -13.43 33.85
C ALA A 338 -1.90 -13.96 34.68
N PHE A 339 -2.80 -14.73 34.06
CA PHE A 339 -3.99 -15.31 34.71
C PHE A 339 -3.86 -16.80 35.03
N PHE A 340 -2.95 -17.50 34.35
CA PHE A 340 -2.79 -18.96 34.47
C PHE A 340 -1.32 -19.35 34.61
N ASP A 341 -0.69 -19.83 33.54
CA ASP A 341 0.67 -20.31 33.54
C ASP A 341 1.29 -20.25 32.14
N ALA A 342 2.62 -20.18 32.11
CA ALA A 342 3.40 -20.09 30.88
C ALA A 342 3.13 -21.22 29.88
N ARG A 343 2.91 -22.46 30.34
CA ARG A 343 2.74 -23.61 29.44
C ARG A 343 1.43 -23.51 28.66
N LEU A 344 0.35 -23.13 29.33
CA LEU A 344 -0.93 -22.89 28.68
C LEU A 344 -0.87 -21.68 27.73
N GLY A 345 -0.17 -20.62 28.13
CA GLY A 345 0.06 -19.45 27.28
C GLY A 345 0.75 -19.81 25.96
N LEU A 346 1.87 -20.55 26.03
CA LEU A 346 2.60 -20.98 24.82
C LEU A 346 1.76 -21.89 23.94
N PHE A 347 1.10 -22.88 24.54
CA PHE A 347 0.31 -23.84 23.78
C PHE A 347 -0.85 -23.16 23.04
N THR A 348 -1.54 -22.24 23.71
CA THR A 348 -2.62 -21.46 23.08
C THR A 348 -2.07 -20.55 21.99
N HIS A 349 -0.91 -19.91 22.20
CA HIS A 349 -0.24 -19.09 21.19
C HIS A 349 0.07 -19.88 19.93
N VAL A 350 0.69 -21.07 20.06
CA VAL A 350 1.00 -21.94 18.91
C VAL A 350 -0.27 -22.35 18.16
N ILE A 351 -1.34 -22.72 18.87
CA ILE A 351 -2.63 -23.03 18.24
C ILE A 351 -3.18 -21.83 17.45
N THR A 352 -3.13 -20.62 18.02
CA THR A 352 -3.55 -19.40 17.32
C THR A 352 -2.69 -19.12 16.09
N VAL A 353 -1.36 -19.29 16.17
CA VAL A 353 -0.47 -19.11 15.01
C VAL A 353 -0.80 -20.10 13.89
N LEU A 354 -1.12 -21.36 14.21
CA LEU A 354 -1.55 -22.35 13.23
C LEU A 354 -2.85 -21.94 12.53
N LEU A 355 -3.81 -21.36 13.26
CA LEU A 355 -5.05 -20.84 12.68
C LEU A 355 -4.79 -19.63 11.77
N LEU A 356 -3.88 -18.74 12.18
CA LEU A 356 -3.48 -17.56 11.40
C LEU A 356 -2.69 -17.90 10.13
N GLY A 357 -2.02 -19.04 10.08
CA GLY A 357 -1.34 -19.53 8.86
C GLY A 357 -2.27 -19.65 7.65
N PHE A 358 -3.58 -19.82 7.88
CA PHE A 358 -4.58 -19.81 6.81
C PHE A 358 -5.01 -18.40 6.37
N ILE A 359 -4.71 -17.36 7.14
CA ILE A 359 -5.11 -15.97 6.85
C ILE A 359 -3.94 -15.20 6.20
N VAL A 360 -2.74 -15.37 6.73
CA VAL A 360 -1.58 -14.54 6.40
C VAL A 360 -0.85 -15.07 5.14
N PRO A 361 -0.51 -14.20 4.16
CA PRO A 361 0.37 -14.58 3.04
C PRO A 361 1.81 -14.82 3.53
N ASN A 362 2.60 -15.59 2.79
CA ASN A 362 3.92 -16.06 3.25
C ASN A 362 3.85 -16.72 4.64
N SER A 363 2.83 -17.57 4.83
CA SER A 363 2.45 -18.15 6.12
C SER A 363 3.62 -18.82 6.86
N TYR A 364 4.56 -19.44 6.15
CA TYR A 364 5.73 -20.08 6.77
C TYR A 364 6.63 -19.09 7.51
N GLU A 365 7.00 -17.98 6.86
CA GLU A 365 7.84 -16.93 7.45
C GLU A 365 7.13 -16.32 8.67
N TYR A 366 5.85 -15.95 8.49
CA TYR A 366 5.02 -15.41 9.56
C TYR A 366 4.93 -16.37 10.76
N MET A 367 4.61 -17.64 10.52
CA MET A 367 4.49 -18.64 11.58
C MET A 367 5.82 -18.83 12.33
N PHE A 368 6.94 -18.88 11.61
CA PHE A 368 8.26 -19.00 12.22
C PHE A 368 8.56 -17.81 13.14
N LEU A 369 8.39 -16.58 12.62
CA LEU A 369 8.59 -15.34 13.38
C LEU A 369 7.74 -15.34 14.66
N GLN A 370 6.43 -15.62 14.53
CA GLN A 370 5.49 -15.59 15.64
C GLN A 370 5.73 -16.67 16.69
N ILE A 371 6.14 -17.89 16.28
CA ILE A 371 6.45 -18.97 17.21
C ILE A 371 7.69 -18.62 18.02
N ILE A 372 8.79 -18.18 17.37
CA ILE A 372 10.02 -17.85 18.08
C ILE A 372 9.81 -16.65 19.01
N ALA A 373 9.12 -15.60 18.56
CA ALA A 373 8.80 -14.46 19.41
C ALA A 373 7.93 -14.85 20.62
N GLY A 374 6.93 -15.71 20.42
CA GLY A 374 6.10 -16.24 21.51
C GLY A 374 6.89 -17.06 22.54
N ILE A 375 7.86 -17.85 22.08
CA ILE A 375 8.77 -18.60 22.97
C ILE A 375 9.64 -17.62 23.78
N VAL A 376 10.29 -16.66 23.12
CA VAL A 376 11.16 -15.66 23.77
C VAL A 376 10.38 -14.87 24.82
N THR A 377 9.18 -14.43 24.48
CA THR A 377 8.27 -13.73 25.40
C THR A 377 8.04 -14.50 26.70
N ILE A 378 7.87 -15.83 26.61
CA ILE A 378 7.62 -16.66 27.78
C ILE A 378 8.88 -16.94 28.59
N LEU A 379 10.03 -17.12 27.92
CA LEU A 379 11.33 -17.39 28.56
C LEU A 379 11.86 -16.18 29.34
N THR A 380 11.64 -14.96 28.85
CA THR A 380 12.18 -13.75 29.47
C THR A 380 11.41 -13.32 30.72
N VAL A 381 10.08 -13.35 30.66
CA VAL A 381 9.28 -12.65 31.66
C VAL A 381 9.09 -13.50 32.92
N SER A 382 10.01 -13.47 33.87
CA SER A 382 9.73 -14.11 35.18
C SER A 382 8.68 -13.33 35.98
N GLU A 383 8.54 -12.02 35.73
CA GLU A 383 7.67 -11.11 36.48
C GLU A 383 7.06 -10.03 35.57
N LEU A 384 5.77 -10.16 35.22
CA LEU A 384 5.04 -9.24 34.32
C LEU A 384 4.77 -7.84 34.91
N TYR A 385 4.81 -7.72 36.24
CA TYR A 385 4.42 -6.50 36.96
C TYR A 385 5.50 -5.41 36.95
N LYS A 386 6.78 -5.79 36.81
CA LYS A 386 7.87 -4.81 36.70
C LYS A 386 7.83 -4.19 35.31
N ARG A 387 7.52 -2.89 35.23
CA ARG A 387 7.47 -2.13 33.96
C ARG A 387 8.73 -2.33 33.12
N ALA A 388 9.92 -2.37 33.75
CA ALA A 388 11.19 -2.62 33.09
C ALA A 388 11.25 -3.97 32.35
N ASN A 389 10.68 -5.04 32.91
CA ASN A 389 10.71 -6.38 32.31
C ASN A 389 9.87 -6.45 31.03
N LEU A 390 8.78 -5.68 30.96
CA LEU A 390 7.99 -5.57 29.74
C LEU A 390 8.75 -4.85 28.63
N PHE A 391 9.41 -3.72 28.92
CA PHE A 391 10.25 -3.03 27.92
C PHE A 391 11.41 -3.89 27.41
N ILE A 392 12.04 -4.68 28.30
CA ILE A 392 13.07 -5.65 27.90
C ILE A 392 12.48 -6.69 26.93
N SER A 393 11.29 -7.19 27.24
CA SER A 393 10.60 -8.19 26.39
C SER A 393 10.23 -7.61 25.03
N VAL A 394 9.75 -6.37 24.98
CA VAL A 394 9.51 -5.64 23.71
C VAL A 394 10.78 -5.59 22.88
N GLY A 395 11.90 -5.16 23.46
CA GLY A 395 13.18 -5.08 22.76
C GLY A 395 13.63 -6.43 22.20
N GLN A 396 13.46 -7.50 22.97
CA GLN A 396 13.82 -8.86 22.53
C GLN A 396 12.90 -9.40 21.43
N ILE A 397 11.58 -9.19 21.54
CA ILE A 397 10.62 -9.56 20.51
C ILE A 397 10.98 -8.88 19.20
N THR A 398 11.20 -7.56 19.23
CA THR A 398 11.59 -6.79 18.06
C THR A 398 12.92 -7.28 17.49
N LEU A 399 13.92 -7.53 18.34
CA LEU A 399 15.23 -8.04 17.89
C LEU A 399 15.12 -9.41 17.21
N VAL A 400 14.31 -10.32 17.76
CA VAL A 400 14.04 -11.63 17.17
C VAL A 400 13.38 -11.50 15.80
N TYR A 401 12.40 -10.61 15.67
CA TYR A 401 11.77 -10.36 14.38
C TYR A 401 12.77 -9.84 13.36
N ILE A 402 13.61 -8.86 13.74
CA ILE A 402 14.65 -8.29 12.89
C ILE A 402 15.62 -9.38 12.39
N ILE A 403 16.14 -10.20 13.30
CA ILE A 403 17.13 -11.24 12.95
C ILE A 403 16.51 -12.31 12.05
N ALA A 404 15.33 -12.81 12.42
CA ALA A 404 14.68 -13.87 11.66
C ALA A 404 14.21 -13.37 10.28
N TYR A 405 13.64 -12.16 10.20
CA TYR A 405 13.26 -11.55 8.92
C TYR A 405 14.47 -11.33 8.02
N PHE A 406 15.55 -10.76 8.55
CA PHE A 406 16.81 -10.62 7.81
C PHE A 406 17.31 -11.95 7.25
N ALA A 407 17.30 -13.02 8.05
CA ALA A 407 17.69 -14.35 7.58
C ALA A 407 16.76 -14.86 6.47
N PHE A 408 15.45 -14.65 6.58
CA PHE A 408 14.49 -15.01 5.53
C PHE A 408 14.72 -14.23 4.24
N THR A 409 14.91 -12.91 4.32
CA THR A 409 15.20 -12.04 3.16
C THR A 409 16.47 -12.49 2.46
N VAL A 410 17.57 -12.69 3.18
CA VAL A 410 18.84 -13.15 2.59
C VAL A 410 18.70 -14.54 1.94
N ILE A 411 17.93 -15.45 2.54
CA ILE A 411 17.67 -16.79 1.97
C ILE A 411 16.79 -16.73 0.70
N GLN A 412 15.89 -15.75 0.60
CA GLN A 412 14.94 -15.62 -0.52
C GLN A 412 15.53 -14.81 -1.69
N GLU A 413 16.27 -13.75 -1.39
CA GLU A 413 16.72 -12.76 -2.37
C GLU A 413 18.20 -12.91 -2.72
N GLY A 414 18.99 -13.57 -1.86
CA GLY A 414 20.43 -13.77 -2.08
C GLY A 414 21.27 -12.49 -1.98
N ASN A 415 20.64 -11.34 -1.69
CA ASN A 415 21.28 -10.05 -1.42
C ASN A 415 20.49 -9.30 -0.31
N ILE A 416 20.89 -8.06 -0.03
CA ILE A 416 20.24 -7.18 0.97
C ILE A 416 19.59 -5.96 0.28
N ASP A 417 19.73 -5.83 -1.04
CA ASP A 417 19.33 -4.64 -1.79
C ASP A 417 17.80 -4.52 -1.92
N ASP A 418 17.11 -5.66 -1.96
CA ASP A 418 15.63 -5.74 -2.03
C ASP A 418 14.96 -5.61 -0.63
N MET A 419 15.75 -5.38 0.43
CA MET A 419 15.24 -5.36 1.81
C MET A 419 14.40 -4.11 2.10
N LYS A 420 13.08 -4.30 2.22
CA LYS A 420 12.09 -3.25 2.54
C LYS A 420 12.27 -2.67 3.95
N PRO A 421 12.75 -1.41 4.11
CA PRO A 421 12.95 -0.80 5.42
C PRO A 421 11.63 -0.62 6.20
N GLU A 422 10.49 -0.53 5.51
CA GLU A 422 9.18 -0.33 6.12
C GLU A 422 8.77 -1.50 7.03
N VAL A 423 9.23 -2.72 6.72
CA VAL A 423 8.90 -3.91 7.52
C VAL A 423 9.52 -3.81 8.93
N PHE A 424 10.70 -3.22 9.07
CA PHE A 424 11.33 -2.99 10.38
C PHE A 424 10.50 -2.06 11.27
N LEU A 425 9.87 -1.05 10.67
CA LEU A 425 8.95 -0.17 11.38
C LEU A 425 7.73 -0.96 11.90
N THR A 426 7.20 -1.90 11.11
CA THR A 426 6.07 -2.73 11.56
C THR A 426 6.44 -3.63 12.74
N PHE A 427 7.66 -4.17 12.79
CA PHE A 427 8.15 -4.92 13.96
C PHE A 427 8.25 -4.05 15.20
N LEU A 428 8.76 -2.82 15.06
CA LEU A 428 8.84 -1.88 16.17
C LEU A 428 7.44 -1.52 16.70
N LEU A 429 6.51 -1.20 15.79
CA LEU A 429 5.13 -0.88 16.16
C LEU A 429 4.41 -2.07 16.80
N GLY A 430 4.55 -3.27 16.24
CA GLY A 430 3.98 -4.50 16.81
C GLY A 430 4.60 -4.85 18.16
N GLY A 431 5.91 -4.68 18.32
CA GLY A 431 6.61 -4.83 19.58
C GLY A 431 6.10 -3.84 20.63
N LEU A 432 6.07 -2.54 20.32
CA LEU A 432 5.53 -1.51 21.23
C LEU A 432 4.06 -1.73 21.57
N ALA A 433 3.26 -2.21 20.62
CA ALA A 433 1.86 -2.52 20.87
C ALA A 433 1.67 -3.64 21.90
N THR A 434 2.67 -4.51 22.15
CA THR A 434 2.60 -5.49 23.24
C THR A 434 2.56 -4.85 24.63
N LEU A 435 2.98 -3.59 24.80
CA LEU A 435 2.87 -2.86 26.07
C LEU A 435 1.41 -2.67 26.52
N PHE A 436 0.46 -2.69 25.58
CA PHE A 436 -0.97 -2.65 25.89
C PHE A 436 -1.46 -3.88 26.69
N VAL A 437 -0.62 -4.90 26.89
CA VAL A 437 -0.93 -6.04 27.76
C VAL A 437 -1.33 -5.62 29.17
N GLN A 438 -0.71 -4.58 29.75
CA GLN A 438 -1.01 -4.14 31.13
C GLN A 438 -2.43 -3.57 31.26
N PRO A 439 -2.83 -2.54 30.47
CA PRO A 439 -4.22 -2.09 30.45
C PRO A 439 -5.21 -3.22 30.13
N LEU A 440 -4.83 -4.13 29.22
CA LEU A 440 -5.68 -5.24 28.82
C LEU A 440 -5.93 -6.23 29.97
N ILE A 441 -4.91 -6.54 30.77
CA ILE A 441 -5.05 -7.37 31.97
C ILE A 441 -6.07 -6.75 32.93
N TYR A 442 -5.95 -5.45 33.24
CA TYR A 442 -6.91 -4.76 34.12
C TYR A 442 -8.36 -4.82 33.58
N VAL A 443 -8.55 -4.58 32.27
CA VAL A 443 -9.86 -4.70 31.62
C VAL A 443 -10.41 -6.13 31.76
N TYR A 444 -9.56 -7.13 31.56
CA TYR A 444 -9.94 -8.54 31.67
C TYR A 444 -10.31 -8.95 33.10
N GLU A 445 -9.64 -8.43 34.13
CA GLU A 445 -10.03 -8.67 35.51
C GLU A 445 -11.46 -8.22 35.80
N LYS A 446 -11.85 -7.04 35.28
CA LYS A 446 -13.20 -6.50 35.46
C LYS A 446 -14.26 -7.25 34.66
N ILE A 447 -13.97 -7.62 33.41
CA ILE A 447 -14.93 -8.31 32.53
C ILE A 447 -15.17 -9.76 32.98
N PHE A 448 -14.11 -10.47 33.37
CA PHE A 448 -14.17 -11.90 33.68
C PHE A 448 -14.20 -12.19 35.18
N GLY A 449 -14.04 -11.19 36.05
CA GLY A 449 -14.03 -11.37 37.51
C GLY A 449 -12.87 -12.28 37.97
N MET A 450 -11.75 -12.25 37.25
CA MET A 450 -10.56 -13.04 37.56
C MET A 450 -9.52 -12.17 38.25
N VAL A 451 -8.65 -12.80 39.03
CA VAL A 451 -7.51 -12.14 39.67
C VAL A 451 -6.25 -12.53 38.90
N SER A 452 -5.49 -11.54 38.42
CA SER A 452 -4.17 -11.78 37.83
C SER A 452 -3.07 -11.77 38.89
N ASP A 453 -1.88 -12.25 38.53
CA ASP A 453 -0.69 -12.15 39.39
C ASP A 453 -0.40 -10.70 39.83
N MET A 454 -0.75 -9.71 39.01
CA MET A 454 -0.59 -8.28 39.34
C MET A 454 -1.55 -7.85 40.46
N SER A 455 -2.83 -8.20 40.35
CA SER A 455 -3.80 -7.95 41.42
C SER A 455 -3.46 -8.70 42.71
N LEU A 456 -2.92 -9.93 42.62
CA LEU A 456 -2.48 -10.66 43.80
C LEU A 456 -1.36 -9.93 44.55
N LEU A 457 -0.41 -9.33 43.82
CA LEU A 457 0.64 -8.50 44.42
C LEU A 457 0.08 -7.22 45.03
N GLU A 458 -0.85 -6.53 44.35
CA GLU A 458 -1.51 -5.33 44.89
C GLU A 458 -2.31 -5.64 46.17
N LEU A 459 -3.01 -6.77 46.21
CA LEU A 459 -3.75 -7.22 47.39
C LEU A 459 -2.84 -7.68 48.54
N SER A 460 -1.60 -8.07 48.24
CA SER A 460 -0.60 -8.47 49.23
C SER A 460 0.22 -7.29 49.76
N ASP A 461 0.02 -6.07 49.25
CA ASP A 461 0.74 -4.89 49.73
C ASP A 461 0.18 -4.45 51.10
N THR A 462 1.03 -4.56 52.13
CA THR A 462 0.73 -4.14 53.51
C THR A 462 0.40 -2.66 53.63
N ASN A 463 0.75 -1.84 52.63
CA ASN A 463 0.39 -0.43 52.59
C ASN A 463 -1.04 -0.18 52.11
N SER A 464 -1.74 -1.21 51.62
CA SER A 464 -3.13 -1.11 51.20
C SER A 464 -4.02 -0.69 52.38
N ARG A 465 -5.07 0.09 52.08
CA ARG A 465 -6.00 0.60 53.10
C ARG A 465 -6.61 -0.54 53.94
N LEU A 466 -6.98 -1.64 53.30
CA LEU A 466 -7.60 -2.79 53.98
C LEU A 466 -6.62 -3.49 54.92
N LEU A 467 -5.36 -3.70 54.50
CA LEU A 467 -4.35 -4.33 55.35
C LEU A 467 -3.87 -3.39 56.48
N LYS A 468 -3.85 -2.07 56.26
CA LYS A 468 -3.64 -1.10 57.34
C LYS A 468 -4.77 -1.11 58.35
N GLU A 469 -6.02 -1.12 57.90
CA GLU A 469 -7.18 -1.22 58.80
C GLU A 469 -7.21 -2.57 59.55
N LEU A 470 -6.77 -3.67 58.91
CA LEU A 470 -6.64 -4.98 59.54
C LEU A 470 -5.53 -4.97 60.61
N ALA A 471 -4.39 -4.37 60.31
CA ALA A 471 -3.28 -4.21 61.26
C ALA A 471 -3.67 -3.33 62.46
N GLU A 472 -4.44 -2.25 62.24
CA GLU A 472 -4.90 -1.35 63.30
C GLU A 472 -6.01 -1.96 64.17
N LYS A 473 -7.01 -2.61 63.56
CA LYS A 473 -8.22 -3.08 64.27
C LYS A 473 -8.11 -4.52 64.77
N ALA A 474 -7.28 -5.36 64.16
CA ALA A 474 -7.13 -6.77 64.49
C ALA A 474 -5.68 -7.26 64.30
N PRO A 475 -4.70 -6.71 65.04
CA PRO A 475 -3.27 -6.97 64.84
C PRO A 475 -2.90 -8.46 64.94
N GLY A 476 -3.56 -9.21 65.83
CA GLY A 476 -3.36 -10.65 65.95
C GLY A 476 -3.71 -11.42 64.68
N THR A 477 -4.78 -11.04 63.98
CA THR A 477 -5.17 -11.69 62.71
C THR A 477 -4.22 -11.31 61.58
N PHE A 478 -3.76 -10.05 61.57
CA PHE A 478 -2.78 -9.57 60.60
C PHE A 478 -1.45 -10.32 60.67
N HIS A 479 -0.95 -10.65 61.87
CA HIS A 479 0.30 -11.42 62.03
C HIS A 479 0.17 -12.90 61.66
N HIS A 480 -1.05 -13.42 61.54
CA HIS A 480 -1.33 -14.81 61.20
C HIS A 480 -1.87 -15.01 59.77
N SER A 481 -2.12 -13.91 59.03
CA SER A 481 -2.53 -13.91 57.62
C SER A 481 -1.33 -13.72 56.71
#